data_AF-A0A0G8F5Z2-F1
#
_entry.id   AF-A0A0G8F5Z2-F1
#
_cell.length_a   1.000
_cell.length_b   1.000
_cell.length_c   1.000
_cell.angle_alpha   90.00
_cell.angle_beta   90.00
_cell.angle_gamma   90.00
#
_symmetry.space_group_name_H-M   'P 1'
#
loop_
_entity.id
_entity.type
_entity.pdbx_description
1 polymer ?
#
loop_
_entity_poly.entity_id
_entity_poly.type
_entity_poly.pdbx_seq_one_letter_code
_entity_poly.pdbx_strand_id
1 'polypeptide(L)'
;MLMVVMALSVTALAACGNNRDPEEVATAYFEDAKEGNVKDFGELFTPEAKKIVAFVGGNADLMKSVSKDLKSYKIRKVEEKNEIATVTVDAVYKDNPKKVIVIELEKTDDGWKISKS
;
A
#
# COMPACT_ATOMS: atom_id res chain seq x y z
N MET A 1 14.55 31.34 -4.36
CA MET A 1 13.94 30.11 -4.94
C MET A 1 13.94 29.07 -3.83
N LEU A 2 12.85 28.99 -3.08
CA LEU A 2 12.75 28.14 -1.90
C LEU A 2 12.50 26.71 -2.38
N MET A 3 13.51 25.83 -2.29
CA MET A 3 13.28 24.40 -2.43
C MET A 3 12.43 23.96 -1.23
N VAL A 4 11.11 23.90 -1.42
CA VAL A 4 10.22 23.22 -0.50
C VAL A 4 10.50 21.73 -0.67
N VAL A 5 11.47 21.25 0.10
CA VAL A 5 11.66 19.83 0.37
C VAL A 5 10.36 19.39 1.02
N MET A 6 9.44 18.81 0.24
CA MET A 6 8.35 17.97 0.75
C MET A 6 9.00 16.72 1.37
N ALA A 7 9.70 16.90 2.48
CA ALA A 7 9.69 15.92 3.54
C ALA A 7 8.30 16.04 4.16
N LEU A 8 7.30 15.44 3.49
CA LEU A 8 6.04 15.13 4.14
C LEU A 8 6.45 14.30 5.35
N SER A 9 6.36 14.97 6.48
CA SER A 9 6.55 14.47 7.83
C SER A 9 5.86 13.11 7.96
N VAL A 10 6.65 12.04 7.87
CA VAL A 10 6.29 10.67 8.25
C VAL A 10 6.20 10.65 9.78
N THR A 11 5.22 11.34 10.31
CA THR A 11 4.91 11.35 11.74
C THR A 11 3.47 10.91 11.86
N ALA A 12 3.30 9.63 12.24
CA ALA A 12 2.08 9.01 12.76
C ALA A 12 1.19 8.15 11.83
N LEU A 13 1.71 7.45 10.80
CA LEU A 13 0.89 6.40 10.16
C LEU A 13 0.63 5.17 11.07
N ALA A 14 1.41 4.97 12.13
CA ALA A 14 1.28 3.82 13.03
C ALA A 14 0.12 3.91 14.04
N ALA A 15 -0.60 5.04 14.15
CA ALA A 15 -1.55 5.25 15.26
C ALA A 15 -3.04 5.42 14.86
N CYS A 16 -3.41 5.37 13.58
CA CYS A 16 -4.80 5.53 13.12
C CYS A 16 -5.28 4.30 12.33
N GLY A 17 -5.30 3.13 12.98
CA GLY A 17 -5.56 1.84 12.33
C GLY A 17 -6.96 1.64 11.70
N ASN A 18 -7.94 2.51 11.97
CA ASN A 18 -9.33 2.32 11.55
C ASN A 18 -9.91 3.43 10.65
N ASN A 19 -9.13 4.44 10.26
CA ASN A 19 -9.68 5.59 9.53
C ASN A 19 -8.78 6.11 8.40
N ARG A 20 -7.88 5.26 7.90
CA ARG A 20 -7.03 5.60 6.76
C ARG A 20 -7.87 5.79 5.51
N ASP A 21 -7.60 6.83 4.75
CA ASP A 21 -8.14 6.96 3.39
C ASP A 21 -7.43 5.97 2.42
N PRO A 22 -7.96 5.76 1.20
CA PRO A 22 -7.36 4.81 0.27
C PRO A 22 -5.91 5.14 -0.12
N GLU A 23 -5.55 6.43 -0.16
CA GLU A 23 -4.18 6.88 -0.46
C GLU A 23 -3.21 6.48 0.67
N GLU A 24 -3.64 6.67 1.91
CA GLU A 24 -2.89 6.27 3.10
C GLU A 24 -2.71 4.75 3.22
N VAL A 25 -3.73 3.97 2.86
CA VAL A 25 -3.62 2.49 2.82
C VAL A 25 -2.62 2.03 1.75
N ALA A 26 -2.68 2.62 0.55
CA ALA A 26 -1.73 2.32 -0.51
C ALA A 26 -0.30 2.77 -0.14
N THR A 27 -0.15 3.88 0.56
CA THR A 27 1.15 4.34 1.08
C THR A 27 1.71 3.35 2.10
N ALA A 28 0.89 2.93 3.07
CA ALA A 28 1.28 1.94 4.08
C ALA A 28 1.71 0.62 3.43
N TYR A 29 1.06 0.17 2.35
CA TYR A 29 1.46 -1.04 1.62
C TYR A 29 2.92 -1.01 1.16
N PHE A 30 3.39 0.11 0.63
CA PHE A 30 4.79 0.22 0.19
C PHE A 30 5.76 0.51 1.33
N GLU A 31 5.38 1.34 2.31
CA GLU A 31 6.26 1.68 3.44
C GLU A 31 6.43 0.50 4.40
N ASP A 32 5.34 -0.17 4.81
CA ASP A 32 5.43 -1.37 5.65
C ASP A 32 6.27 -2.45 4.95
N ALA A 33 6.19 -2.54 3.61
CA ALA A 33 6.99 -3.47 2.85
C ALA A 33 8.49 -3.15 2.81
N LYS A 34 8.85 -1.87 2.79
CA LYS A 34 10.25 -1.43 2.90
C LYS A 34 10.79 -1.61 4.31
N GLU A 35 9.98 -1.28 5.31
CA GLU A 35 10.36 -1.33 6.73
C GLU A 35 10.39 -2.77 7.27
N GLY A 36 9.76 -3.71 6.57
CA GLY A 36 9.71 -5.11 6.97
C GLY A 36 8.64 -5.40 8.04
N ASN A 37 7.62 -4.54 8.14
CA ASN A 37 6.57 -4.65 9.15
C ASN A 37 5.49 -5.66 8.75
N VAL A 38 5.82 -6.95 8.84
CA VAL A 38 4.96 -8.07 8.38
C VAL A 38 3.57 -8.06 9.02
N LYS A 39 3.49 -7.66 10.30
CA LYS A 39 2.22 -7.62 11.03
C LYS A 39 1.31 -6.53 10.48
N ASP A 40 1.79 -5.30 10.44
CA ASP A 40 0.96 -4.17 10.02
C ASP A 40 0.65 -4.23 8.51
N PHE A 41 1.60 -4.71 7.70
CA PHE A 41 1.38 -5.03 6.29
C PHE A 41 0.22 -6.01 6.10
N GLY A 42 0.18 -7.06 6.91
CA GLY A 42 -0.92 -8.03 6.89
C GLY A 42 -2.27 -7.43 7.23
N GLU A 43 -2.32 -6.46 8.13
CA GLU A 43 -3.56 -5.80 8.55
C GLU A 43 -4.14 -4.84 7.51
N LEU A 44 -3.42 -4.55 6.42
CA LEU A 44 -3.93 -3.78 5.29
C LEU A 44 -4.97 -4.56 4.47
N PHE A 45 -4.98 -5.89 4.53
CA PHE A 45 -5.79 -6.73 3.65
C PHE A 45 -7.15 -7.12 4.25
N THR A 46 -8.16 -7.29 3.37
CA THR A 46 -9.43 -7.92 3.75
C THR A 46 -9.21 -9.38 4.20
N PRO A 47 -10.12 -9.96 5.00
CA PRO A 47 -10.02 -11.38 5.38
C PRO A 47 -9.93 -12.32 4.16
N GLU A 48 -10.64 -12.00 3.08
CA GLU A 48 -10.63 -12.73 1.82
C GLU A 48 -9.27 -12.64 1.14
N ALA A 49 -8.71 -11.43 1.03
CA ALA A 49 -7.38 -11.23 0.47
C ALA A 49 -6.30 -11.92 1.31
N LYS A 50 -6.39 -11.88 2.66
CA LYS A 50 -5.47 -12.60 3.57
C LYS A 50 -5.40 -14.10 3.25
N LYS A 51 -6.51 -14.75 2.85
CA LYS A 51 -6.53 -16.16 2.44
C LYS A 51 -5.70 -16.40 1.16
N ILE A 52 -5.79 -15.50 0.19
CA ILE A 52 -5.00 -15.56 -1.06
C ILE A 52 -3.53 -15.31 -0.75
N VAL A 53 -3.21 -14.29 0.07
CA VAL A 53 -1.84 -14.00 0.48
C VAL A 53 -1.20 -15.20 1.17
N ALA A 54 -1.93 -15.88 2.06
CA ALA A 54 -1.45 -17.11 2.69
C ALA A 54 -1.12 -18.22 1.68
N PHE A 55 -1.89 -18.36 0.60
CA PHE A 55 -1.63 -19.36 -0.44
C PHE A 55 -0.34 -19.08 -1.24
N VAL A 56 0.03 -17.81 -1.43
CA VAL A 56 1.22 -17.41 -2.20
C VAL A 56 2.50 -17.27 -1.37
N GLY A 57 2.53 -17.79 -0.14
CA GLY A 57 3.70 -17.75 0.75
C GLY A 57 3.54 -16.83 1.97
N GLY A 58 2.39 -16.17 2.11
CA GLY A 58 2.05 -15.34 3.26
C GLY A 58 2.59 -13.91 3.18
N ASN A 59 2.26 -13.12 4.20
CA ASN A 59 2.54 -11.68 4.24
C ASN A 59 4.04 -11.38 4.07
N ALA A 60 4.91 -12.16 4.71
CA ALA A 60 6.35 -11.93 4.65
C ALA A 60 6.93 -12.06 3.22
N ASP A 61 6.45 -13.03 2.45
CA ASP A 61 6.96 -13.27 1.10
C ASP A 61 6.35 -12.31 0.08
N LEU A 62 5.06 -11.98 0.22
CA LEU A 62 4.44 -10.91 -0.56
C LEU A 62 5.14 -9.57 -0.30
N MET A 63 5.34 -9.22 0.97
CA MET A 63 6.01 -7.99 1.40
C MET A 63 7.43 -7.88 0.80
N LYS A 64 8.22 -8.96 0.86
CA LYS A 64 9.53 -9.01 0.18
C LYS A 64 9.38 -8.81 -1.32
N SER A 65 8.39 -9.41 -1.97
CA SER A 65 8.16 -9.24 -3.41
C SER A 65 7.82 -7.79 -3.77
N VAL A 66 7.09 -7.08 -2.90
CA VAL A 66 6.70 -5.68 -3.11
C VAL A 66 7.92 -4.77 -3.03
N SER A 67 8.75 -4.92 -1.99
CA SER A 67 9.90 -4.05 -1.73
C SER A 67 11.17 -4.45 -2.46
N LYS A 68 11.27 -5.70 -2.92
CA LYS A 68 12.43 -6.18 -3.68
C LYS A 68 12.68 -5.29 -4.89
N ASP A 69 13.88 -4.71 -4.92
CA ASP A 69 14.36 -3.83 -5.99
C ASP A 69 13.51 -2.56 -6.22
N LEU A 70 12.57 -2.23 -5.32
CA LEU A 70 11.76 -1.01 -5.39
C LEU A 70 12.65 0.20 -5.09
N LYS A 71 12.79 1.11 -6.06
CA LYS A 71 13.55 2.35 -5.93
C LYS A 71 12.68 3.50 -5.43
N SER A 72 11.50 3.65 -6.03
CA SER A 72 10.53 4.69 -5.68
C SER A 72 9.14 4.30 -6.15
N TYR A 73 8.12 4.96 -5.60
CA TYR A 73 6.77 4.89 -6.11
C TYR A 73 6.11 6.27 -6.01
N LYS A 74 5.05 6.47 -6.79
CA LYS A 74 4.22 7.67 -6.74
C LYS A 74 2.76 7.28 -6.96
N ILE A 75 1.89 7.71 -6.06
CA ILE A 75 0.44 7.59 -6.27
C ILE A 75 0.05 8.54 -7.39
N ARG A 76 -0.58 7.99 -8.43
CA ARG A 76 -0.96 8.71 -9.64
C ARG A 76 -2.40 9.19 -9.57
N LYS A 77 -3.30 8.33 -9.08
CA LYS A 77 -4.74 8.57 -9.07
C LYS A 77 -5.41 7.72 -8.00
N VAL A 78 -6.38 8.30 -7.32
CA VAL A 78 -7.30 7.62 -6.42
C VAL A 78 -8.71 7.82 -6.98
N GLU A 79 -9.45 6.72 -7.15
CA GLU A 79 -10.84 6.73 -7.60
C GLU A 79 -11.69 6.02 -6.57
N GLU A 80 -12.55 6.77 -5.88
CA GLU A 80 -13.51 6.23 -4.93
C GLU A 80 -14.90 6.16 -5.56
N LYS A 81 -15.54 5.00 -5.43
CA LYS A 81 -16.91 4.77 -5.86
C LYS A 81 -17.64 3.88 -4.87
N ASN A 82 -18.50 4.49 -4.06
CA ASN A 82 -19.23 3.83 -2.97
C ASN A 82 -18.26 3.19 -1.97
N GLU A 83 -18.35 1.87 -1.78
CA GLU A 83 -17.53 1.09 -0.85
C GLU A 83 -16.31 0.47 -1.53
N ILE A 84 -15.96 0.93 -2.74
CA ILE A 84 -14.79 0.46 -3.50
C ILE A 84 -13.91 1.66 -3.83
N ALA A 85 -12.60 1.49 -3.71
CA ALA A 85 -11.61 2.44 -4.18
C ALA A 85 -10.57 1.77 -5.05
N THR A 86 -10.00 2.51 -5.99
CA THR A 86 -8.89 2.06 -6.83
C THR A 86 -7.77 3.09 -6.75
N VAL A 87 -6.58 2.63 -6.36
CA VAL A 87 -5.37 3.46 -6.29
C VAL A 87 -4.41 3.00 -7.38
N THR A 88 -4.09 3.89 -8.30
CA THR A 88 -3.09 3.65 -9.34
C THR A 88 -1.75 4.21 -8.90
N VAL A 89 -0.71 3.37 -8.92
CA VAL A 89 0.64 3.72 -8.46
C VAL A 89 1.64 3.49 -9.58
N ASP A 90 2.46 4.50 -9.84
CA ASP A 90 3.64 4.38 -10.69
C ASP A 90 4.83 3.95 -9.81
N ALA A 91 5.26 2.69 -9.93
CA ALA A 91 6.41 2.14 -9.21
C ALA A 91 7.63 2.00 -10.13
N VAL A 92 8.82 2.30 -9.60
CA VAL A 92 10.11 2.18 -10.29
C VAL A 92 10.93 1.11 -9.61
N TYR A 93 11.29 0.07 -10.35
CA TYR A 93 12.13 -1.03 -9.87
C TYR A 93 13.53 -0.94 -10.49
N LYS A 94 14.51 -1.64 -9.90
CA LYS A 94 15.92 -1.58 -10.33
C LYS A 94 16.11 -1.75 -11.84
N ASP A 95 15.44 -2.74 -12.42
CA ASP A 95 15.57 -3.16 -13.82
C ASP A 95 14.31 -2.88 -14.66
N ASN A 96 13.28 -2.25 -14.07
CA ASN A 96 12.06 -1.87 -14.77
C ASN A 96 11.75 -0.38 -14.53
N PRO A 97 11.93 0.47 -15.56
CA PRO A 97 11.89 1.92 -15.38
C PRO A 97 10.50 2.44 -14.99
N LYS A 98 9.41 1.69 -15.23
CA LYS A 98 8.07 2.06 -14.78
C LYS A 98 7.10 0.88 -14.83
N LYS A 99 6.61 0.45 -13.67
CA LYS A 99 5.51 -0.51 -13.52
C LYS A 99 4.29 0.21 -12.95
N VAL A 100 3.15 0.11 -13.64
CA VAL A 100 1.87 0.58 -13.10
C VAL A 100 1.30 -0.54 -12.24
N ILE A 101 1.02 -0.22 -10.98
CA ILE A 101 0.36 -1.10 -10.01
C ILE A 101 -1.02 -0.53 -9.72
N VAL A 102 -2.03 -1.39 -9.66
CA VAL A 102 -3.41 -1.03 -9.34
C VAL A 102 -3.76 -1.76 -8.04
N ILE A 103 -4.08 -1.00 -7.00
CA ILE A 103 -4.52 -1.51 -5.71
C ILE A 103 -6.02 -1.26 -5.62
N GLU A 104 -6.79 -2.33 -5.48
CA GLU A 104 -8.23 -2.28 -5.25
C GLU A 104 -8.48 -2.40 -3.75
N LEU A 105 -9.31 -1.51 -3.23
CA LEU A 105 -9.69 -1.46 -1.82
C LEU A 105 -11.20 -1.55 -1.67
N GLU A 106 -11.61 -2.14 -0.55
CA GLU A 106 -12.99 -2.23 -0.11
C GLU A 106 -13.13 -1.56 1.25
N LYS A 107 -14.26 -0.88 1.46
CA LYS A 107 -14.59 -0.27 2.74
C LYS A 107 -15.18 -1.33 3.66
N THR A 108 -14.55 -1.56 4.81
CA THR A 108 -15.02 -2.48 5.85
C THR A 108 -15.39 -1.72 7.11
N ASP A 109 -15.90 -2.42 8.13
CA ASP A 109 -16.13 -1.85 9.46
C ASP A 109 -14.84 -1.30 10.11
N ASP A 110 -13.68 -1.79 9.67
CA ASP A 110 -12.34 -1.37 10.12
C ASP A 110 -11.71 -0.29 9.21
N GLY A 111 -12.48 0.30 8.30
CA GLY A 111 -12.01 1.27 7.32
C GLY A 111 -11.62 0.65 5.98
N TRP A 112 -10.84 1.37 5.17
CA TRP A 112 -10.42 0.88 3.86
C TRP A 112 -9.38 -0.24 3.99
N LYS A 113 -9.58 -1.34 3.25
CA LYS A 113 -8.69 -2.51 3.23
C LYS A 113 -8.44 -2.96 1.80
N ILE A 114 -7.24 -3.47 1.53
CA ILE A 114 -6.83 -4.02 0.23
C ILE A 114 -7.58 -5.33 -0.01
N SER A 115 -8.39 -5.37 -1.07
CA SER A 115 -9.01 -6.60 -1.57
C SER A 115 -8.16 -7.24 -2.67
N LYS A 116 -7.38 -6.45 -3.42
CA LYS A 116 -6.48 -6.93 -4.47
C LYS A 116 -5.34 -5.96 -4.78
N SER A 117 -4.15 -6.49 -5.07
CA SER A 117 -2.92 -5.72 -5.40
C SER A 117 -2.01 -6.48 -6.34
#